data_AF-A0A4R8KAG5-F1
#
_entry.id   AF-A0A4R8KAG5-F1
#
_cell.length_a   1.000
_cell.length_b   1.000
_cell.length_c   1.000
_cell.angle_alpha   90.00
_cell.angle_beta   90.00
_cell.angle_gamma   90.00
#
_symmetry.space_group_name_H-M   'P 1'
#
loop_
_entity.id
_entity.type
_entity.pdbx_description
1 polymer ?
#
loop_
_entity_poly.entity_id
_entity_poly.type
_entity_poly.pdbx_seq_one_letter_code
_entity_poly.pdbx_strand_id
1 'polypeptide(L)'
;MGLVASEVQRLVALGAPVLCADTCSILDIMRDPTREEARSHNFQAALDLVAKMASHGKLVSLLAPQVQRELNANTAEVEDVTKSKISKFKQQADRVFAIARIFGVTGTVELSDLPRFAVGARSAFDRWIAASTPTVQSAGVADRAIARMDIGRTPGKPGGGLVKDCIVIETYLEAVTELRDAGLKSKIVFLSSNTRDYAGRDDSGLNHDLKAEFDPLEIVYASNASHAKVLLGV
;
A
#
# COMPACT_ATOMS: atom_id res chain seq x y z
N MET A 1 3.04 18.54 -13.57
CA MET A 1 4.31 17.83 -13.42
C MET A 1 4.22 16.99 -12.17
N GLY A 2 3.92 15.70 -12.39
CA GLY A 2 3.81 14.67 -11.38
C GLY A 2 5.18 14.17 -10.92
N LEU A 3 6.22 14.38 -11.74
CA LEU A 3 7.62 14.15 -11.42
C LEU A 3 8.47 15.32 -11.90
N VAL A 4 9.65 15.48 -11.31
CA VAL A 4 10.67 16.42 -11.82
C VAL A 4 11.22 15.85 -13.14
N ALA A 5 11.44 16.68 -14.16
CA ALA A 5 11.85 16.21 -15.50
C ALA A 5 13.12 15.35 -15.49
N SER A 6 14.12 15.70 -14.67
CA SER A 6 15.35 14.89 -14.50
C SER A 6 15.05 13.51 -13.92
N GLU A 7 14.06 13.42 -13.04
CA GLU A 7 13.64 12.18 -12.41
C GLU A 7 12.89 11.28 -13.39
N VAL A 8 12.02 11.84 -14.24
CA VAL A 8 11.38 11.09 -15.33
C VAL A 8 12.43 10.43 -16.23
N GLN A 9 13.42 11.19 -16.68
CA GLN A 9 14.48 10.67 -17.54
C GLN A 9 15.31 9.57 -16.84
N ARG A 10 15.62 9.77 -15.55
CA ARG A 10 16.32 8.77 -14.74
C ARG A 10 15.52 7.46 -14.64
N LEU A 11 14.22 7.54 -14.36
CA LEU A 11 13.35 6.37 -14.20
C LEU A 11 13.11 5.63 -15.53
N VAL A 12 12.96 6.37 -16.64
CA VAL A 12 12.89 5.79 -17.99
C VAL A 12 14.17 5.06 -18.35
N ALA A 13 15.34 5.69 -18.14
CA ALA A 13 16.65 5.09 -18.42
C ALA A 13 16.89 3.83 -17.59
N LEU A 14 16.36 3.78 -16.36
CA LEU A 14 16.44 2.62 -15.51
C LEU A 14 15.59 1.45 -16.04
N GLY A 15 14.44 1.73 -16.66
CA GLY A 15 13.56 0.71 -17.25
C GLY A 15 12.99 -0.30 -16.24
N ALA A 16 13.09 -0.03 -14.94
CA ALA A 16 12.59 -0.91 -13.89
C ALA A 16 11.06 -0.86 -13.79
N PRO A 17 10.40 -1.92 -13.31
CA PRO A 17 8.99 -1.88 -12.95
C PRO A 17 8.70 -0.79 -11.90
N VAL A 18 7.49 -0.25 -11.93
CA VAL A 18 7.05 0.81 -11.01
C VAL A 18 5.87 0.33 -10.16
N LEU A 19 5.91 0.63 -8.87
CA LEU A 19 4.86 0.39 -7.90
C LEU A 19 4.32 1.73 -7.40
N CYS A 20 3.05 2.01 -7.64
CA CYS A 20 2.32 3.15 -7.09
C CYS A 20 1.48 2.65 -5.91
N ALA A 21 1.96 2.86 -4.68
CA ALA A 21 1.29 2.32 -3.49
C ALA A 21 0.35 3.34 -2.85
N ASP A 22 -0.84 2.88 -2.49
CA ASP A 22 -1.81 3.61 -1.68
C ASP A 22 -1.48 3.51 -0.18
N THR A 23 -1.94 4.48 0.62
CA THR A 23 -1.68 4.58 2.06
C THR A 23 -2.07 3.29 2.79
N CYS A 24 -3.28 2.77 2.52
CA CYS A 24 -3.80 1.58 3.21
C CYS A 24 -2.91 0.35 2.99
N SER A 25 -2.38 0.17 1.78
CA SER A 25 -1.49 -0.96 1.46
C SER A 25 -0.15 -0.89 2.18
N ILE A 26 0.43 0.31 2.30
CA ILE A 26 1.70 0.48 3.02
C ILE A 26 1.48 0.24 4.51
N LEU A 27 0.38 0.75 5.07
CA LEU A 27 0.03 0.55 6.47
C LEU A 27 -0.28 -0.91 6.82
N ASP A 28 -0.78 -1.72 5.89
CA ASP A 28 -1.08 -3.14 6.14
C ASP A 28 0.13 -3.94 6.64
N ILE A 29 1.36 -3.51 6.33
CA ILE A 29 2.61 -4.11 6.85
C ILE A 29 2.72 -3.96 8.37
N MET A 30 2.17 -2.87 8.91
CA MET A 30 2.17 -2.55 10.33
C MET A 30 0.89 -2.96 11.05
N ARG A 31 -0.18 -3.30 10.31
CA ARG A 31 -1.49 -3.58 10.93
C ARG A 31 -1.48 -4.88 11.73
N ASP A 32 -2.44 -4.93 12.65
CA ASP A 32 -2.72 -6.05 13.55
C ASP A 32 -2.68 -7.42 12.82
N PRO A 33 -1.71 -8.29 13.16
CA PRO A 33 -1.56 -9.60 12.53
C PRO A 33 -2.61 -10.62 13.00
N THR A 34 -3.48 -10.26 13.95
CA THR A 34 -4.55 -11.12 14.46
C THR A 34 -5.86 -11.00 13.69
N ARG A 35 -5.94 -10.08 12.70
CA ARG A 35 -7.09 -9.92 11.80
C ARG A 35 -7.31 -11.19 10.98
N GLU A 36 -8.57 -11.53 10.69
CA GLU A 36 -8.92 -12.77 9.96
C GLU A 36 -8.35 -12.82 8.54
N GLU A 37 -8.18 -11.66 7.93
CA GLU A 37 -7.63 -11.43 6.60
C GLU A 37 -6.09 -11.33 6.58
N ALA A 38 -5.44 -11.30 7.75
CA ALA A 38 -3.99 -11.32 7.84
C ALA A 38 -3.46 -12.67 7.34
N ARG A 39 -2.53 -12.62 6.38
CA ARG A 39 -1.91 -13.80 5.78
C ARG A 39 -0.41 -13.62 5.72
N SER A 40 0.34 -14.62 6.20
CA SER A 40 1.81 -14.57 6.26
C SER A 40 2.46 -14.28 4.90
N HIS A 41 1.92 -14.84 3.81
CA HIS A 41 2.41 -14.60 2.46
C HIS A 41 2.29 -13.13 2.03
N ASN A 42 1.27 -12.39 2.51
CA ASN A 42 1.14 -10.96 2.21
C ASN A 42 2.21 -10.13 2.92
N PHE A 43 2.52 -10.44 4.18
CA PHE A 43 3.63 -9.78 4.89
C PHE A 43 4.98 -10.10 4.24
N GLN A 44 5.22 -11.37 3.90
CA GLN A 44 6.45 -11.76 3.23
C GLN A 44 6.59 -11.07 1.87
N ALA A 45 5.53 -11.02 1.07
CA ALA A 45 5.54 -10.33 -0.22
C ALA A 45 5.84 -8.84 -0.07
N ALA A 46 5.29 -8.18 0.96
CA ALA A 46 5.62 -6.79 1.25
C ALA A 46 7.11 -6.61 1.58
N LEU A 47 7.70 -7.50 2.40
CA LEU A 47 9.14 -7.48 2.70
C LEU A 47 10.00 -7.71 1.45
N ASP A 48 9.58 -8.61 0.56
CA ASP A 48 10.29 -8.89 -0.70
C ASP A 48 10.25 -7.67 -1.64
N LEU A 49 9.10 -6.99 -1.72
CA LEU A 49 8.97 -5.73 -2.46
C LEU A 49 9.91 -4.65 -1.90
N VAL A 50 9.95 -4.47 -0.57
CA VAL A 50 10.89 -3.52 0.09
C VAL A 50 12.34 -3.87 -0.23
N ALA A 51 12.71 -5.14 -0.14
CA ALA A 51 14.07 -5.60 -0.45
C ALA A 51 14.43 -5.32 -1.92
N LYS A 52 13.48 -5.51 -2.84
CA LYS A 52 13.66 -5.23 -4.27
C LYS A 52 13.78 -3.73 -4.56
N MET A 53 12.97 -2.90 -3.89
CA MET A 53 13.05 -1.44 -3.97
C MET A 53 14.41 -0.94 -3.47
N ALA A 54 14.89 -1.46 -2.34
CA ALA A 54 16.19 -1.10 -1.78
C ALA A 54 17.39 -1.55 -2.64
N SER A 55 17.22 -2.56 -3.49
CA SER A 55 18.27 -3.10 -4.36
C SER A 55 18.54 -2.25 -5.61
N HIS A 56 18.41 -0.91 -5.51
CA HIS A 56 18.56 0.11 -6.55
C HIS A 56 18.50 -0.39 -8.00
N GLY A 57 17.38 -0.10 -8.68
CA GLY A 57 17.23 -0.38 -10.10
C GLY A 57 16.45 -1.64 -10.46
N LYS A 58 15.91 -2.35 -9.46
CA LYS A 58 15.12 -3.58 -9.67
C LYS A 58 13.61 -3.38 -9.50
N LEU A 59 13.20 -2.36 -8.76
CA LEU A 59 11.81 -1.93 -8.57
C LEU A 59 11.84 -0.47 -8.12
N VAL A 60 10.99 0.36 -8.70
CA VAL A 60 10.79 1.75 -8.29
C VAL A 60 9.45 1.83 -7.57
N SER A 61 9.42 2.34 -6.35
CA SER A 61 8.17 2.69 -5.67
C SER A 61 7.96 4.19 -5.77
N LEU A 62 6.80 4.63 -6.26
CA LEU A 62 6.39 6.04 -6.23
C LEU A 62 5.59 6.31 -4.96
N LEU A 63 5.85 7.43 -4.32
CA LEU A 63 5.16 7.87 -3.11
C LEU A 63 4.53 9.24 -3.32
N ALA A 64 3.20 9.28 -3.45
CA ALA A 64 2.47 10.52 -3.59
C ALA A 64 2.53 11.39 -2.31
N PRO A 65 2.61 12.74 -2.42
CA PRO A 65 2.62 13.63 -1.25
C PRO A 65 1.40 13.45 -0.34
N GLN A 66 0.23 13.15 -0.91
CA GLN A 66 -0.98 12.85 -0.13
C GLN A 66 -0.83 11.55 0.68
N VAL A 67 -0.26 10.50 0.08
CA VAL A 67 0.05 9.24 0.79
C VAL A 67 1.04 9.52 1.92
N GLN A 68 2.14 10.24 1.67
CA GLN A 68 3.12 10.58 2.70
C GLN A 68 2.48 11.34 3.89
N ARG A 69 1.57 12.28 3.62
CA ARG A 69 0.85 13.02 4.66
C ARG A 69 -0.02 12.10 5.51
N GLU A 70 -0.74 11.18 4.89
CA GLU A 70 -1.57 10.22 5.61
C GLU A 70 -0.76 9.24 6.41
N LEU A 71 0.35 8.75 5.86
CA LEU A 71 1.27 7.90 6.60
C LEU A 71 1.76 8.60 7.87
N ASN A 72 2.24 9.83 7.76
CA ASN A 72 2.70 10.61 8.91
C ASN A 72 1.58 10.81 9.97
N ALA A 73 0.34 11.01 9.52
CA ALA A 73 -0.79 11.20 10.41
C ALA A 73 -1.23 9.92 11.15
N ASN A 74 -1.11 8.75 10.50
CA ASN A 74 -1.69 7.51 11.02
C ASN A 74 -0.66 6.53 11.62
N THR A 75 0.65 6.70 11.35
CA THR A 75 1.66 5.68 11.72
C THR A 75 1.68 5.39 13.22
N ALA A 76 1.68 6.43 14.07
CA ALA A 76 1.74 6.25 15.52
C ALA A 76 0.52 5.49 16.05
N GLU A 77 -0.68 5.88 15.60
CA GLU A 77 -1.93 5.21 15.98
C GLU A 77 -1.94 3.74 15.54
N VAL A 78 -1.57 3.46 14.28
CA VAL A 78 -1.52 2.08 13.75
C VAL A 78 -0.54 1.22 14.54
N GLU A 79 0.62 1.78 14.91
CA GLU A 79 1.63 1.09 15.72
C GLU A 79 1.09 0.77 17.12
N ASP A 80 0.45 1.73 17.78
CA ASP A 80 -0.09 1.58 19.14
C ASP A 80 -1.28 0.62 19.18
N VAL A 81 -2.18 0.69 18.20
CA VAL A 81 -3.27 -0.27 18.04
C VAL A 81 -2.72 -1.69 17.89
N THR A 82 -1.68 -1.87 17.06
CA THR A 82 -1.07 -3.17 16.82
C THR A 82 -0.39 -3.72 18.09
N LYS A 83 0.38 -2.90 18.81
CA LYS A 83 0.97 -3.26 20.11
C LYS A 83 -0.10 -3.68 21.13
N SER A 84 -1.19 -2.91 21.21
CA SER A 84 -2.31 -3.18 22.11
C SER A 84 -2.99 -4.51 21.77
N LYS A 85 -3.24 -4.78 20.49
CA LYS A 85 -3.87 -6.02 20.01
C LYS A 85 -3.02 -7.25 20.27
N ILE A 86 -1.72 -7.18 19.99
CA ILE A 86 -0.76 -8.24 20.30
C ILE A 86 -0.71 -8.52 21.80
N SER A 87 -0.66 -7.47 22.62
CA SER A 87 -0.64 -7.62 24.08
C SER A 87 -1.92 -8.27 24.61
N LYS A 88 -3.09 -7.87 24.07
CA LYS A 88 -4.38 -8.47 24.40
C LYS A 88 -4.44 -9.95 23.98
N PHE A 89 -3.97 -10.27 22.78
CA PHE A 89 -3.91 -11.66 22.30
C PHE A 89 -3.02 -12.53 23.21
N LYS A 90 -1.84 -12.03 23.58
CA LYS A 90 -0.95 -12.74 24.53
C LYS A 90 -1.65 -13.00 25.87
N GLN A 91 -2.29 -11.99 26.45
CA GLN A 91 -3.04 -12.14 27.71
C GLN A 91 -4.19 -13.16 27.59
N GLN A 92 -4.90 -13.16 26.47
CA GLN A 92 -5.96 -14.12 26.20
C GLN A 92 -5.42 -15.55 26.09
N ALA A 93 -4.31 -15.75 25.37
CA ALA A 93 -3.65 -17.04 25.26
C ALA A 93 -3.15 -17.53 26.62
N ASP A 94 -2.47 -16.68 27.39
CA ASP A 94 -1.99 -16.99 28.75
C ASP A 94 -3.14 -17.45 29.66
N ARG A 95 -4.29 -16.77 29.60
CA ARG A 95 -5.50 -17.15 30.37
C ARG A 95 -6.07 -18.51 29.94
N VAL A 96 -6.16 -18.76 28.64
CA VAL A 96 -6.67 -20.04 28.11
C VAL A 96 -5.75 -21.20 28.54
N PHE A 97 -4.43 -21.03 28.43
CA PHE A 97 -3.49 -22.05 28.88
C PHE A 97 -3.52 -22.26 30.40
N ALA A 98 -3.73 -21.22 31.19
CA ALA A 98 -3.90 -21.34 32.63
C ALA A 98 -5.13 -22.21 32.99
N ILE A 99 -6.27 -22.01 32.32
CA ILE A 99 -7.48 -22.82 32.51
C ILE A 99 -7.26 -24.25 32.00
N ALA A 100 -6.71 -24.42 30.81
CA ALA A 100 -6.47 -25.73 30.20
C ALA A 100 -5.59 -26.63 31.08
N ARG A 101 -4.60 -26.06 31.78
CA ARG A 101 -3.75 -26.78 32.73
C ARG A 101 -4.53 -27.37 33.91
N ILE A 102 -5.61 -26.73 34.35
CA ILE A 102 -6.49 -27.29 35.41
C ILE A 102 -7.11 -28.61 34.95
N PHE A 103 -7.41 -28.73 33.65
CA PHE A 103 -7.96 -29.93 33.03
C PHE A 103 -6.89 -30.90 32.52
N GLY A 104 -5.63 -30.75 32.95
CA GLY A 104 -4.55 -31.67 32.58
C GLY A 104 -3.99 -31.48 31.17
N VAL A 105 -4.33 -30.40 30.46
CA VAL A 105 -3.70 -30.09 29.16
C VAL A 105 -2.24 -29.72 29.40
N THR A 106 -1.35 -30.51 28.82
CA THR A 106 0.11 -30.31 28.86
C THR A 106 0.60 -29.64 27.59
N GLY A 107 1.41 -28.60 27.73
CA GLY A 107 1.99 -27.88 26.60
C GLY A 107 2.31 -26.43 26.94
N THR A 108 3.30 -25.87 26.25
CA THR A 108 3.69 -24.47 26.35
C THR A 108 3.75 -23.88 24.96
N VAL A 109 3.12 -22.72 24.77
CA VAL A 109 3.34 -21.88 23.59
C VAL A 109 4.21 -20.71 24.04
N GLU A 110 5.34 -20.53 23.37
CA GLU A 110 6.20 -19.36 23.55
C GLU A 110 5.51 -18.17 22.86
N LEU A 111 5.20 -17.11 23.62
CA LEU A 111 4.61 -15.87 23.11
C LEU A 111 5.36 -14.60 23.58
N SER A 112 6.51 -14.73 24.23
CA SER A 112 7.27 -13.60 24.76
C SER A 112 7.89 -12.73 23.68
N ASP A 113 8.22 -13.30 22.52
CA ASP A 113 8.73 -12.54 21.38
C ASP A 113 7.63 -11.86 20.55
N LEU A 114 6.34 -12.20 20.77
CA LEU A 114 5.24 -11.68 19.96
C LEU A 114 5.16 -10.13 19.92
N PRO A 115 5.40 -9.39 21.03
CA PRO A 115 5.46 -7.92 21.00
C PRO A 115 6.55 -7.36 20.08
N ARG A 116 7.60 -8.12 19.75
CA ARG A 116 8.66 -7.68 18.83
C ARG A 116 8.17 -7.57 17.39
N PHE A 117 7.03 -8.16 17.05
CA PHE A 117 6.39 -7.97 15.74
C PHE A 117 6.24 -6.49 15.41
N ALA A 118 5.71 -5.68 16.33
CA ALA A 118 5.46 -4.25 16.06
C ALA A 118 6.77 -3.50 15.71
N VAL A 119 7.88 -3.86 16.35
CA VAL A 119 9.21 -3.30 16.07
C VAL A 119 9.69 -3.71 14.68
N GLY A 120 9.58 -4.99 14.33
CA GLY A 120 9.96 -5.49 13.01
C GLY A 120 9.11 -4.90 11.88
N ALA A 121 7.80 -4.80 12.11
CA ALA A 121 6.85 -4.21 11.18
C ALA A 121 7.12 -2.72 10.97
N ARG A 122 7.40 -1.97 12.05
CA ARG A 122 7.79 -0.56 11.95
C ARG A 122 9.09 -0.37 11.16
N SER A 123 10.10 -1.19 11.43
CA SER A 123 11.35 -1.17 10.67
C SER A 123 11.15 -1.49 9.18
N ALA A 124 10.25 -2.41 8.83
CA ALA A 124 9.90 -2.69 7.44
C ALA A 124 9.19 -1.51 6.77
N PHE A 125 8.26 -0.88 7.48
CA PHE A 125 7.57 0.33 7.04
C PHE A 125 8.55 1.48 6.76
N ASP A 126 9.44 1.80 7.70
CA ASP A 126 10.41 2.89 7.53
C ASP A 126 11.33 2.63 6.32
N ARG A 127 11.72 1.37 6.08
CA ARG A 127 12.47 0.98 4.88
C ARG A 127 11.68 1.13 3.58
N TRP A 128 10.37 0.87 3.59
CA TRP A 128 9.51 1.11 2.43
C TRP A 128 9.54 2.59 2.03
N ILE A 129 9.36 3.48 3.02
CA ILE A 129 9.34 4.92 2.79
C ILE A 129 10.71 5.40 2.31
N ALA A 130 11.78 4.99 2.97
CA ALA A 130 13.14 5.37 2.60
C ALA A 130 13.55 4.90 1.20
N ALA A 131 13.02 3.76 0.73
CA ALA A 131 13.29 3.23 -0.61
C ALA A 131 12.34 3.77 -1.69
N SER A 132 11.34 4.58 -1.33
CA SER A 132 10.38 5.14 -2.29
C SER A 132 10.87 6.47 -2.87
N THR A 133 10.53 6.70 -4.14
CA THR A 133 10.77 7.94 -4.88
C THR A 133 9.57 8.86 -4.68
N PRO A 134 9.73 10.05 -4.09
CA PRO A 134 8.62 10.98 -3.92
C PRO A 134 8.16 11.54 -5.27
N THR A 135 6.85 11.61 -5.47
CA THR A 135 6.27 12.35 -6.60
C THR A 135 6.01 13.81 -6.22
N VAL A 136 5.74 14.64 -7.22
CA VAL A 136 5.34 16.04 -7.06
C VAL A 136 3.84 16.14 -7.28
N GLN A 137 3.16 16.91 -6.44
CA GLN A 137 1.76 17.25 -6.68
C GLN A 137 1.71 18.58 -7.43
N SER A 138 1.30 18.57 -8.70
CA SER A 138 1.13 19.81 -9.45
C SER A 138 -0.10 20.59 -8.99
N ALA A 139 -0.14 21.89 -9.30
CA ALA A 139 -1.23 22.77 -8.89
C ALA A 139 -2.62 22.28 -9.36
N GLY A 140 -2.70 21.67 -10.54
CA GLY A 140 -3.97 21.19 -11.12
C GLY A 140 -4.49 19.87 -10.55
N VAL A 141 -3.69 19.12 -9.77
CA VAL A 141 -4.13 17.83 -9.21
C VAL A 141 -5.33 18.00 -8.28
N ALA A 142 -5.35 19.06 -7.46
CA ALA A 142 -6.45 19.29 -6.52
C ALA A 142 -7.76 19.56 -7.25
N ASP A 143 -7.74 20.40 -8.28
CA ASP A 143 -8.93 20.73 -9.07
C ASP A 143 -9.48 19.51 -9.80
N ARG A 144 -8.61 18.67 -10.38
CA ARG A 144 -9.04 17.40 -11.00
C ARG A 144 -9.61 16.41 -9.99
N ALA A 145 -9.03 16.34 -8.79
CA ALA A 145 -9.54 15.46 -7.74
C ALA A 145 -10.93 15.89 -7.23
N ILE A 146 -11.17 17.20 -7.14
CA ILE A 146 -12.50 17.76 -6.83
C ILE A 146 -13.48 17.44 -7.96
N ALA A 147 -13.09 17.71 -9.21
CA ALA A 147 -13.93 17.40 -10.37
C ALA A 147 -14.29 15.90 -10.46
N ARG A 148 -13.32 15.01 -10.17
CA ARG A 148 -13.53 13.55 -10.07
C ARG A 148 -14.59 13.22 -9.02
N MET A 149 -14.53 13.84 -7.84
CA MET A 149 -15.52 13.63 -6.78
C MET A 149 -16.90 14.16 -7.15
N ASP A 150 -16.97 15.36 -7.74
CA ASP A 150 -18.23 16.01 -8.11
C ASP A 150 -19.04 15.21 -9.12
N ILE A 151 -18.35 14.58 -10.09
CA ILE A 151 -18.99 13.70 -11.08
C ILE A 151 -19.15 12.24 -10.61
N GLY A 152 -18.71 11.92 -9.38
CA GLY A 152 -18.77 10.58 -8.82
C GLY A 152 -17.91 9.54 -9.53
N ARG A 153 -16.77 9.96 -10.10
CA ARG A 153 -15.79 9.07 -10.71
C ARG A 153 -14.89 8.45 -9.64
N THR A 154 -14.73 7.14 -9.66
CA THR A 154 -13.97 6.32 -8.69
C THR A 154 -12.56 6.88 -8.44
N PRO A 155 -12.06 6.96 -7.19
CA PRO A 155 -12.72 6.57 -5.93
C PRO A 155 -13.69 7.64 -5.38
N GLY A 156 -13.95 8.71 -6.13
CA GLY A 156 -14.89 9.77 -5.78
C GLY A 156 -16.33 9.25 -5.70
N LYS A 157 -17.09 9.78 -4.73
CA LYS A 157 -18.48 9.41 -4.47
C LYS A 157 -19.33 10.67 -4.30
N PRO A 158 -20.50 10.77 -4.96
CA PRO A 158 -21.42 11.88 -4.76
C PRO A 158 -21.90 11.92 -3.29
N GLY A 159 -21.87 13.10 -2.66
CA GLY A 159 -22.39 13.30 -1.31
C GLY A 159 -21.42 12.95 -0.16
N GLY A 160 -20.14 12.71 -0.46
CA GLY A 160 -19.09 12.56 0.55
C GLY A 160 -18.19 11.37 0.27
N GLY A 161 -17.10 11.62 -0.46
CA GLY A 161 -15.96 10.72 -0.62
C GLY A 161 -14.69 11.34 -0.03
N LEU A 162 -13.68 10.52 0.24
CA LEU A 162 -12.37 11.00 0.67
C LEU A 162 -11.68 11.66 -0.54
N VAL A 163 -11.76 13.00 -0.65
CA VAL A 163 -11.02 13.79 -1.65
C VAL A 163 -9.54 13.39 -1.71
N LYS A 164 -9.00 12.94 -0.58
CA LYS A 164 -7.64 12.45 -0.44
C LYS A 164 -7.31 11.29 -1.39
N ASP A 165 -8.19 10.29 -1.51
CA ASP A 165 -7.99 9.16 -2.42
C ASP A 165 -8.05 9.61 -3.89
N CYS A 166 -8.91 10.58 -4.20
CA CYS A 166 -8.94 11.21 -5.51
C CYS A 166 -7.62 11.94 -5.81
N ILE A 167 -7.04 12.66 -4.84
CA ILE A 167 -5.73 13.32 -5.00
C ILE A 167 -4.63 12.29 -5.25
N VAL A 168 -4.64 11.15 -4.56
CA VAL A 168 -3.66 10.07 -4.77
C VAL A 168 -3.73 9.55 -6.21
N ILE A 169 -4.93 9.22 -6.69
CA ILE A 169 -5.12 8.74 -8.06
C ILE A 169 -4.72 9.79 -9.09
N GLU A 170 -5.17 11.04 -8.95
CA GLU A 170 -4.82 12.11 -9.90
C GLU A 170 -3.31 12.40 -9.94
N THR A 171 -2.62 12.22 -8.80
CA THR A 171 -1.16 12.34 -8.74
C THR A 171 -0.48 11.20 -9.50
N TYR A 172 -0.93 9.95 -9.29
CA TYR A 172 -0.34 8.81 -9.98
C TYR A 172 -0.66 8.77 -11.47
N LEU A 173 -1.88 9.15 -11.89
CA LEU A 173 -2.22 9.29 -13.30
C LEU A 173 -1.31 10.31 -13.99
N GLU A 174 -1.07 11.48 -13.37
CA GLU A 174 -0.15 12.49 -13.92
C GLU A 174 1.29 11.97 -14.01
N ALA A 175 1.83 11.40 -12.92
CA ALA A 175 3.21 10.88 -12.90
C ALA A 175 3.42 9.72 -13.89
N VAL A 176 2.45 8.81 -14.00
CA VAL A 176 2.53 7.69 -14.94
C VAL A 176 2.40 8.17 -16.38
N THR A 177 1.53 9.15 -16.66
CA THR A 177 1.42 9.75 -17.99
C THR A 177 2.77 10.31 -18.43
N GLU A 178 3.45 11.05 -17.56
CA GLU A 178 4.79 11.60 -17.83
C GLU A 178 5.84 10.51 -18.09
N LEU A 179 5.79 9.40 -17.34
CA LEU A 179 6.68 8.26 -17.57
C LEU A 179 6.40 7.57 -18.92
N ARG A 180 5.13 7.40 -19.29
CA ARG A 180 4.71 6.78 -20.56
C ARG A 180 5.07 7.65 -21.75
N ASP A 181 4.80 8.95 -21.68
CA ASP A 181 5.14 9.93 -22.71
C ASP A 181 6.65 10.03 -22.92
N ALA A 182 7.43 9.91 -21.83
CA ALA A 182 8.89 9.85 -21.91
C ALA A 182 9.44 8.47 -22.36
N GLY A 183 8.57 7.47 -22.58
CA GLY A 183 8.92 6.20 -23.22
C GLY A 183 9.10 5.01 -22.29
N LEU A 184 8.75 5.08 -21.00
CA LEU A 184 8.83 3.94 -20.08
C LEU A 184 7.91 2.80 -20.57
N LYS A 185 8.48 1.61 -20.80
CA LYS A 185 7.75 0.40 -21.24
C LYS A 185 7.60 -0.68 -20.17
N SER A 186 8.22 -0.50 -19.01
CA SER A 186 8.13 -1.46 -17.92
C SER A 186 6.73 -1.48 -17.30
N LYS A 187 6.44 -2.57 -16.57
CA LYS A 187 5.17 -2.74 -15.86
C LYS A 187 4.99 -1.67 -14.79
N ILE A 188 3.78 -1.15 -14.67
CA ILE A 188 3.36 -0.25 -13.61
C ILE A 188 2.20 -0.91 -12.87
N VAL A 189 2.33 -1.02 -11.55
CA VAL A 189 1.31 -1.62 -10.67
C VAL A 189 0.82 -0.59 -9.68
N PHE A 190 -0.49 -0.38 -9.62
CA PHE A 190 -1.14 0.36 -8.54
C PHE A 190 -1.57 -0.62 -7.45
N LEU A 191 -1.10 -0.40 -6.21
CA LEU A 191 -1.35 -1.27 -5.07
C LEU A 191 -2.26 -0.58 -4.05
N SER A 192 -3.51 -1.03 -3.95
CA SER A 192 -4.44 -0.61 -2.88
C SER A 192 -5.18 -1.80 -2.29
N SER A 193 -5.14 -1.96 -0.96
CA SER A 193 -5.99 -2.90 -0.22
C SER A 193 -7.42 -2.40 0.00
N ASN A 194 -7.74 -1.16 -0.42
CA ASN A 194 -9.09 -0.63 -0.38
C ASN A 194 -9.92 -1.09 -1.60
N THR A 195 -10.21 -2.39 -1.67
CA THR A 195 -10.98 -2.96 -2.78
C THR A 195 -12.38 -2.36 -2.91
N ARG A 196 -12.98 -1.88 -1.81
CA ARG A 196 -14.31 -1.26 -1.82
C ARG A 196 -14.37 0.02 -2.63
N ASP A 197 -13.28 0.78 -2.66
CA ASP A 197 -13.24 2.08 -3.35
C ASP A 197 -12.57 1.99 -4.72
N TYR A 198 -11.81 0.93 -5.00
CA TYR A 198 -11.09 0.78 -6.27
C TYR A 198 -11.59 -0.37 -7.15
N ALA A 199 -12.07 -1.47 -6.56
CA ALA A 199 -12.53 -2.65 -7.28
C ALA A 199 -14.06 -2.63 -7.47
N GLY A 200 -14.50 -3.22 -8.59
CA GLY A 200 -15.92 -3.45 -8.86
C GLY A 200 -16.52 -4.52 -7.94
N ARG A 201 -17.86 -4.59 -7.89
CA ARG A 201 -18.61 -5.57 -7.07
C ARG A 201 -18.35 -7.04 -7.43
N ASP A 202 -17.75 -7.30 -8.59
CA ASP A 202 -17.54 -8.65 -9.13
C ASP A 202 -16.10 -9.18 -8.89
N ASP A 203 -15.42 -8.65 -7.86
CA ASP A 203 -14.20 -9.17 -7.20
C ASP A 203 -12.97 -9.50 -8.08
N SER A 204 -12.98 -9.12 -9.37
CA SER A 204 -11.92 -9.50 -10.31
C SER A 204 -11.18 -8.34 -10.99
N GLY A 205 -11.58 -7.09 -10.73
CA GLY A 205 -10.92 -5.94 -11.37
C GLY A 205 -11.34 -4.57 -10.82
N LEU A 206 -10.67 -3.53 -11.33
CA LEU A 206 -11.00 -2.12 -11.06
C LEU A 206 -12.42 -1.78 -11.49
N ASN A 207 -13.02 -0.77 -10.84
CA ASN A 207 -14.23 -0.13 -11.35
C ASN A 207 -14.05 0.32 -12.81
N HIS A 208 -15.09 0.20 -13.62
CA HIS A 208 -15.03 0.37 -15.07
C HIS A 208 -14.47 1.74 -15.50
N ASP A 209 -14.85 2.80 -14.79
CA ASP A 209 -14.39 4.17 -15.05
C ASP A 209 -12.89 4.34 -14.75
N LEU A 210 -12.42 3.84 -13.61
CA LEU A 210 -11.00 3.87 -13.27
C LEU A 210 -10.17 2.96 -14.17
N LYS A 211 -10.72 1.81 -14.57
CA LYS A 211 -10.12 0.91 -15.56
C LYS A 211 -9.91 1.62 -16.90
N ALA A 212 -10.89 2.41 -17.36
CA ALA A 212 -10.78 3.16 -18.61
C ALA A 212 -9.64 4.21 -18.59
N GLU A 213 -9.23 4.68 -17.40
CA GLU A 213 -8.08 5.59 -17.23
C GLU A 213 -6.76 4.82 -17.09
N PHE A 214 -6.80 3.64 -16.48
CA PHE A 214 -5.61 2.79 -16.27
C PHE A 214 -5.17 2.05 -17.53
N ASP A 215 -6.12 1.61 -18.36
CA ASP A 215 -5.84 0.81 -19.55
C ASP A 215 -4.93 1.53 -20.56
N PRO A 216 -5.17 2.80 -20.95
CA PRO A 216 -4.28 3.53 -21.86
C PRO A 216 -2.86 3.74 -21.31
N LEU A 217 -2.71 3.75 -19.98
CA LEU A 217 -1.44 3.92 -19.28
C LEU A 217 -0.78 2.57 -18.93
N GLU A 218 -1.43 1.46 -19.25
CA GLU A 218 -1.01 0.10 -18.90
C GLU A 218 -0.69 -0.05 -17.40
N ILE A 219 -1.54 0.54 -16.54
CA ILE A 219 -1.46 0.39 -15.09
C ILE A 219 -2.26 -0.84 -14.68
N VAL A 220 -1.64 -1.76 -13.94
CA VAL A 220 -2.32 -2.96 -13.43
C VAL A 220 -2.64 -2.79 -11.95
N TYR A 221 -3.85 -3.17 -11.53
CA TYR A 221 -4.25 -3.09 -10.13
C TYR A 221 -3.87 -4.35 -9.33
N ALA A 222 -3.33 -4.13 -8.14
CA ALA A 222 -3.09 -5.15 -7.12
C ALA A 222 -3.86 -4.84 -5.84
N SER A 223 -4.65 -5.80 -5.36
CA SER A 223 -5.44 -5.69 -4.13
C SER A 223 -4.65 -6.01 -2.85
N ASN A 224 -3.44 -6.53 -2.96
CA ASN A 224 -2.54 -6.83 -1.85
C ASN A 224 -1.09 -6.99 -2.33
N ALA A 225 -0.15 -7.04 -1.39
CA ALA A 225 1.28 -7.14 -1.67
C ALA A 225 1.66 -8.42 -2.43
N SER A 226 0.99 -9.56 -2.19
CA SER A 226 1.28 -10.81 -2.92
C SER A 226 0.89 -10.71 -4.39
N HIS A 227 -0.27 -10.12 -4.68
CA HIS A 227 -0.70 -9.85 -6.05
C HIS A 227 0.27 -8.88 -6.73
N ALA A 228 0.66 -7.79 -6.06
CA ALA A 228 1.63 -6.84 -6.60
C ALA A 228 2.98 -7.50 -6.90
N LYS A 229 3.48 -8.35 -5.99
CA LYS A 229 4.72 -9.11 -6.17
C LYS A 229 4.68 -9.97 -7.44
N VAL A 230 3.60 -10.73 -7.64
CA VAL A 230 3.43 -11.57 -8.83
C VAL A 230 3.38 -10.73 -10.10
N LEU A 231 2.61 -9.64 -10.12
CA LEU A 231 2.50 -8.76 -11.29
C LEU A 231 3.84 -8.13 -11.66
N LEU A 232 4.62 -7.69 -10.67
CA LEU A 232 5.93 -7.06 -10.84
C LEU A 232 7.06 -8.06 -11.13
N GLY A 233 6.84 -9.37 -10.96
CA GLY A 233 7.85 -10.41 -11.17
C GLY A 233 8.98 -10.35 -10.13
N VAL A 234 8.63 -10.05 -8.87
CA VAL A 234 9.57 -9.96 -7.74
C VAL A 234 9.68 -11.29 -7.00
#